data_AF-A0A7J7KD75-F1
#
_entry.id   AF-A0A7J7KD75-F1
#
_cell.length_a   1.000
_cell.length_b   1.000
_cell.length_c   1.000
_cell.angle_alpha   90.00
_cell.angle_beta   90.00
_cell.angle_gamma   90.00
#
_symmetry.space_group_name_H-M   'P 1'
#
loop_
_entity.id
_entity.type
_entity.pdbx_description
1 polymer ?
#
loop_
_entity_poly.entity_id
_entity_poly.type
_entity_poly.pdbx_seq_one_letter_code
_entity_poly.pdbx_strand_id
1 'polypeptide(L)' 'MESQEISNEKLKQNIEPNVYEYPTVVERYYTKKYKTAVKGQNGNDFCILCHSNKLCLVTLAPSHSILREKKECTVCIFPS' A
#
# COMPACT_ATOMS: atom_id res chain seq x y z
N MET A 1 18.30 -49.69 6.12
CA MET A 1 17.23 -48.68 6.09
C MET A 1 17.52 -47.79 4.90
N GLU A 2 16.92 -48.13 3.75
CA GLU A 2 17.09 -47.35 2.53
C GLU A 2 16.37 -46.01 2.66
N SER A 3 17.11 -44.93 2.49
CA SER A 3 16.58 -43.58 2.35
C SER A 3 15.91 -43.49 0.99
N GLN A 4 14.57 -43.49 0.97
CA GLN A 4 13.83 -43.20 -0.25
C GLN A 4 13.85 -41.69 -0.51
N GLU A 5 14.66 -41.30 -1.48
CA GLU A 5 14.70 -39.97 -2.07
C GLU A 5 13.38 -39.75 -2.83
N ILE A 6 12.43 -39.05 -2.20
CA ILE A 6 11.13 -38.76 -2.81
C ILE A 6 11.39 -37.84 -4.00
N SER A 7 11.18 -38.37 -5.22
CA SER A 7 11.46 -37.63 -6.45
C SER A 7 10.66 -36.31 -6.47
N ASN A 8 11.37 -35.21 -6.65
CA ASN A 8 10.83 -33.85 -6.78
C ASN A 8 9.96 -33.65 -8.04
N GLU A 9 9.54 -34.72 -8.72
CA GLU A 9 8.73 -34.67 -9.93
C GLU A 9 7.23 -34.49 -9.64
N LYS A 10 6.75 -34.84 -8.44
CA LYS A 10 5.34 -34.65 -8.06
C LYS A 10 4.94 -33.20 -7.76
N LEU A 11 5.89 -32.27 -7.69
CA LEU A 11 5.61 -30.84 -7.46
C LEU A 11 5.41 -30.03 -8.76
N LYS A 12 5.54 -30.65 -9.94
CA LYS A 12 5.37 -29.98 -11.25
C LYS A 12 3.98 -30.15 -11.87
N GLN A 13 3.00 -30.64 -11.11
CA GLN A 13 1.65 -30.87 -11.63
C GLN A 13 0.78 -29.64 -11.35
N ASN A 14 0.54 -28.86 -12.42
CA ASN A 14 -0.58 -27.93 -12.60
C ASN A 14 -0.70 -26.80 -11.57
N ILE A 15 0.25 -25.87 -11.58
CA ILE A 15 -0.02 -24.51 -11.09
C ILE A 15 -0.69 -23.76 -12.24
N GLU A 16 -2.01 -23.89 -12.37
CA GLU A 16 -2.81 -22.84 -13.02
C GLU A 16 -2.38 -21.52 -12.37
N PRO A 17 -2.01 -20.46 -13.12
CA PRO A 17 -1.60 -19.22 -12.50
C PRO A 17 -2.76 -18.74 -11.65
N ASN A 18 -2.61 -18.85 -10.34
CA ASN A 18 -3.60 -18.36 -9.41
C ASN A 18 -3.69 -16.85 -9.66
N VAL A 19 -4.73 -16.39 -10.39
CA VAL A 19 -4.97 -14.98 -10.76
C VAL A 19 -5.38 -14.16 -9.53
N TYR A 20 -4.95 -14.58 -8.34
CA TYR A 20 -5.09 -13.79 -7.13
C TYR A 20 -3.82 -12.97 -7.01
N GLU A 21 -3.94 -11.71 -7.42
CA GLU A 21 -2.92 -10.71 -7.10
C GLU A 21 -2.65 -10.76 -5.60
N TYR A 22 -1.40 -11.03 -5.22
CA TYR A 22 -1.01 -10.98 -3.83
C TYR A 22 -1.18 -9.56 -3.31
N PRO A 23 -1.84 -9.35 -2.16
CA PRO A 23 -2.05 -8.02 -1.64
C PRO A 23 -0.73 -7.36 -1.29
N THR A 24 -0.61 -6.09 -1.63
CA THR A 24 0.55 -5.26 -1.33
C THR A 24 0.77 -5.13 0.18
N VAL A 25 1.95 -4.68 0.60
CA VAL A 25 2.23 -4.39 2.02
C VAL A 25 1.22 -3.41 2.59
N VAL A 26 0.83 -2.39 1.82
CA VAL A 26 -0.16 -1.39 2.26
C VAL A 26 -1.51 -2.06 2.52
N GLU A 27 -1.98 -2.90 1.61
CA GLU A 27 -3.28 -3.56 1.72
C GLU A 27 -3.33 -4.58 2.85
N ARG A 28 -2.21 -5.25 3.14
CA ARG A 28 -2.14 -6.24 4.22
C ARG A 28 -2.10 -5.60 5.61
N TYR A 29 -1.35 -4.51 5.77
CA TYR A 29 -0.96 -4.01 7.09
C TYR A 29 -1.59 -2.68 7.48
N TYR A 30 -2.21 -1.95 6.54
CA TYR A 30 -2.74 -0.62 6.81
C TYR A 30 -4.23 -0.51 6.51
N THR A 31 -4.95 0.11 7.44
CA THR A 31 -6.31 0.56 7.20
C THR A 31 -6.29 1.97 6.59
N LYS A 32 -6.82 2.11 5.38
CA LYS A 32 -6.98 3.41 4.70
C LYS A 32 -8.13 4.20 5.34
N LYS A 33 -7.86 5.43 5.74
CA LYS A 33 -8.86 6.42 6.15
C LYS A 33 -8.65 7.69 5.33
N TYR A 34 -9.72 8.46 5.14
CA TYR A 34 -9.65 9.72 4.40
C TYR A 34 -10.14 10.87 5.25
N LYS A 35 -9.47 12.01 5.10
CA LYS A 35 -9.93 13.28 5.65
C LYS A 35 -10.00 14.28 4.51
N THR A 36 -11.21 14.68 4.17
CA THR A 36 -11.47 15.65 3.12
C THR A 36 -11.49 17.08 3.67
N ALA A 37 -11.28 18.04 2.77
CA ALA A 37 -11.38 19.47 3.06
C ALA A 37 -10.59 19.92 4.31
N VAL A 38 -9.35 19.43 4.45
CA VAL A 38 -8.51 19.75 5.61
C VAL A 38 -8.27 21.27 5.67
N LYS A 39 -8.46 21.86 6.85
CA LYS A 39 -8.43 23.32 7.09
C LYS A 39 -9.47 24.10 6.27
N GLY A 40 -10.59 23.47 5.89
CA GLY A 40 -11.66 24.12 5.13
C GLY A 40 -11.32 24.37 3.66
N GLN A 41 -10.22 23.80 3.16
CA GLN A 41 -9.78 24.00 1.78
C GLN A 41 -10.26 22.85 0.89
N ASN A 42 -11.10 23.16 -0.09
CA ASN A 42 -11.59 22.16 -1.04
C ASN A 42 -10.44 21.55 -1.85
N GLY A 43 -10.40 20.22 -1.93
CA GLY A 43 -9.34 19.47 -2.62
C GLY A 43 -8.03 19.34 -1.84
N ASN A 44 -7.99 19.78 -0.58
CA ASN A 44 -6.94 19.50 0.38
C ASN A 44 -7.26 18.21 1.15
N ASP A 45 -7.28 17.09 0.42
CA ASP A 45 -7.73 15.79 0.91
C ASP A 45 -6.54 14.89 1.26
N PHE A 46 -6.55 14.31 2.45
CA PHE A 46 -5.48 13.43 2.92
C PHE A 46 -5.95 11.99 3.06
N CYS A 47 -5.04 11.07 2.77
CA CYS A 47 -5.16 9.65 3.08
C CYS A 47 -4.30 9.35 4.30
N ILE A 48 -4.87 8.67 5.28
CA ILE A 48 -4.20 8.25 6.51
C ILE A 48 -4.17 6.72 6.49
N LEU A 49 -2.98 6.16 6.43
CA LEU A 49 -2.74 4.72 6.51
C LEU A 49 -2.46 4.38 7.97
N CYS A 50 -3.43 3.79 8.66
CA CYS A 50 -3.31 3.41 10.07
C CYS A 50 -2.81 1.97 10.19
N HIS A 51 -1.69 1.76 10.87
CA HIS A 51 -1.20 0.43 11.25
C HIS A 51 -1.69 0.03 12.65
N SER A 52 -1.69 -1.27 12.97
CA SER A 52 -2.17 -1.81 14.24
C SER A 52 -1.34 -1.38 15.46
N ASN A 53 -0.06 -1.09 15.26
CA ASN A 53 0.87 -0.61 16.31
C ASN A 53 0.75 0.89 16.62
N LYS A 54 -0.38 1.52 16.28
CA LYS A 54 -0.64 2.96 16.45
C LYS A 54 0.22 3.90 15.61
N LEU A 55 1.12 3.38 14.74
CA LEU A 55 1.76 4.19 13.72
C LEU A 55 0.76 4.54 12.62
N CYS A 56 0.91 5.73 12.04
CA CYS A 56 0.20 6.10 10.83
C CYS A 56 1.14 6.77 9.82
N LEU A 57 0.83 6.57 8.55
CA LEU A 57 1.42 7.35 7.45
C LEU A 57 0.37 8.32 6.95
N VAL A 58 0.74 9.58 6.77
CA VAL A 58 -0.11 10.60 6.16
C VAL A 58 0.37 10.83 4.74
N THR A 59 -0.52 10.65 3.77
CA THR A 59 -0.25 10.85 2.35
C THR A 59 -1.32 11.75 1.74
N LEU A 60 -1.08 12.24 0.52
CA LEU A 60 -2.12 12.89 -0.25
C LEU A 60 -3.19 11.85 -0.63
N ALA A 61 -4.47 12.21 -0.55
CA ALA A 61 -5.52 11.36 -1.11
C ALA A 61 -5.43 11.36 -2.64
N PRO A 62 -5.89 10.30 -3.32
CA PRO A 62 -5.95 10.28 -4.79
C PRO A 62 -6.74 11.45 -5.39
N SER A 63 -7.71 11.99 -4.65
CA SER A 63 -8.51 13.16 -5.04
C SER A 63 -7.81 14.52 -4.84
N HIS A 64 -6.66 14.55 -4.17
CA HIS A 64 -6.02 15.81 -3.77
C HIS A 64 -5.63 16.66 -5.00
N SER A 65 -5.93 17.95 -4.96
CA SER A 65 -5.65 18.91 -6.05
C SER A 65 -4.20 18.88 -6.55
N ILE A 66 -3.22 18.69 -5.66
CA ILE A 66 -1.79 18.61 -6.02
C ILE A 66 -1.51 17.45 -6.99
N LEU A 67 -2.12 16.28 -6.75
CA LEU A 67 -1.97 15.12 -7.64
C LEU A 67 -2.74 15.33 -8.95
N ARG A 68 -3.95 15.90 -8.88
CA ARG A 68 -4.76 16.23 -10.07
C ARG A 68 -4.06 17.22 -11.00
N GLU A 69 -3.39 18.21 -10.43
CA GLU A 69 -2.64 19.24 -11.15
C GLU A 69 -1.22 18.77 -11.53
N LYS A 70 -0.82 17.55 -11.17
CA LYS A 70 0.51 16.97 -11.43
C LYS A 70 1.67 17.88 -10.99
N LYS A 71 1.53 18.50 -9.82
CA LYS A 71 2.57 19.39 -9.28
C LYS A 71 3.80 18.61 -8.84
N GLU A 72 4.95 19.23 -8.98
CA GLU A 72 6.23 18.70 -8.53
C GLU A 72 6.60 19.27 -7.16
N CYS A 73 7.18 18.42 -6.31
CA CYS A 73 7.72 18.85 -5.03
C CYS A 73 9.17 19.30 -5.23
N THR A 74 9.43 20.60 -5.12
CA THR A 74 10.76 21.19 -5.33
C THR A 74 11.54 21.38 -4.03
N VAL A 75 10.83 21.56 -2.91
CA VAL A 75 11.42 21.84 -1.60
C VAL A 75 10.62 21.13 -0.51
N CYS A 76 11.33 20.44 0.39
CA CYS A 76 10.78 19.84 1.60
C CYS A 76 11.46 20.49 2.81
N ILE A 77 10.71 21.25 3.60
CA ILE A 77 11.21 21.88 4.83
C ILE A 77 10.59 21.16 6.02
N PHE A 78 11.44 20.71 6.94
CA PHE A 78 11.01 20.13 8.21
C PHE A 78 11.34 21.14 9.33
N PRO A 79 10.34 21.67 10.05
CA PRO A 79 10.62 22.53 11.19
C PRO A 79 11.35 21.72 12.27
N SER A 80 12.47 22.26 12.75
CA SER A 80 13.26 21.74 13.88
C SER A 80 12.66 22.13 15.21
#